data_AF-A0A3D0CBY7-F1
#
_entry.id   AF-A0A3D0CBY7-F1
#
_cell.length_a   1.000
_cell.length_b   1.000
_cell.length_c   1.000
_cell.angle_alpha   90.00
_cell.angle_beta   90.00
_cell.angle_gamma   90.00
#
_symmetry.space_group_name_H-M   'P 1'
#
loop_
_entity.id
_entity.type
_entity.pdbx_description
1 polymer ?
#
loop_
_entity_poly.entity_id
_entity_poly.type
_entity_poly.pdbx_seq_one_letter_code
_entity_poly.pdbx_strand_id
1 'polypeptide(L)'
;MTNSDPDFDKKLTSLRDEIDEIDSDLVKLLQRRLAITSKVGQLKSGVGKPIYDAKREASLFAKRRQQASEAGLSPDLIEDVLRRLMRDSYVSQDASGYRCVNPE
;
A
#
# COMPACT_ATOMS: atom_id res chain seq x y z
N MET A 1 0.57 39.23 -13.10
CA MET A 1 -0.76 38.58 -13.20
C MET A 1 -0.75 37.77 -14.47
N THR A 2 -0.51 36.45 -14.39
CA THR A 2 -0.54 35.58 -15.56
C THR A 2 -2.00 35.30 -15.89
N ASN A 3 -2.49 35.84 -17.01
CA ASN A 3 -3.75 35.38 -17.61
C ASN A 3 -3.55 33.91 -17.99
N SER A 4 -4.05 32.98 -17.19
CA SER A 4 -4.11 31.58 -17.56
C SER A 4 -5.13 31.41 -18.67
N ASP A 5 -4.80 30.57 -19.66
CA ASP A 5 -5.71 30.21 -20.74
C ASP A 5 -6.90 29.43 -20.16
N PRO A 6 -8.15 29.93 -20.27
CA PRO A 6 -9.32 29.27 -19.71
C PRO A 6 -9.54 27.84 -20.23
N ASP A 7 -9.05 27.51 -21.43
CA ASP A 7 -9.11 26.15 -21.97
C ASP A 7 -8.08 25.22 -21.31
N PHE A 8 -6.89 25.75 -21.00
CA PHE A 8 -5.88 25.02 -20.23
C PHE A 8 -6.37 24.71 -18.81
N ASP A 9 -6.95 25.69 -18.12
CA ASP A 9 -7.43 25.52 -16.75
C ASP A 9 -8.55 24.47 -16.66
N LYS A 10 -9.44 24.42 -17.66
CA LYS A 10 -10.49 23.39 -17.75
C LYS A 10 -9.91 21.98 -17.96
N LYS A 11 -8.97 21.82 -18.91
CA LYS A 11 -8.32 20.51 -19.14
C LYS A 11 -7.55 20.04 -17.92
N LEU A 12 -6.83 20.95 -17.26
CA LEU A 12 -6.09 20.65 -16.04
C LEU A 12 -7.03 20.22 -14.91
N THR A 13 -8.19 20.87 -14.78
CA THR A 13 -9.20 20.47 -13.78
C THR A 13 -9.72 19.07 -14.06
N SER A 14 -10.10 18.77 -15.30
CA SER A 14 -10.57 17.42 -15.67
C SER A 14 -9.55 16.33 -15.35
N LEU A 15 -8.27 16.56 -15.66
CA LEU A 15 -7.21 15.59 -15.35
C LEU A 15 -7.01 15.40 -13.84
N ARG A 16 -7.20 16.46 -13.04
CA ARG A 16 -7.14 16.37 -11.58
C ARG A 16 -8.32 15.61 -11.01
N ASP A 17 -9.51 15.82 -11.54
CA ASP A 17 -10.70 15.06 -11.14
C ASP A 17 -10.49 13.54 -11.41
N GLU A 18 -9.87 13.19 -12.54
CA GLU A 18 -9.51 11.80 -12.83
C GLU A 18 -8.48 11.23 -11.84
N ILE A 19 -7.50 12.04 -11.40
CA ILE A 19 -6.53 11.64 -10.37
C ILE A 19 -7.23 11.44 -9.02
N ASP A 20 -8.12 12.36 -8.62
CA ASP A 20 -8.85 12.30 -7.36
C ASP A 20 -9.74 11.03 -7.27
N GLU A 21 -10.34 10.62 -8.39
CA GLU A 21 -11.07 9.36 -8.49
C GLU A 21 -10.15 8.14 -8.33
N ILE A 22 -8.99 8.13 -8.98
CA ILE A 22 -7.98 7.07 -8.82
C ILE A 22 -7.51 6.98 -7.36
N ASP A 23 -7.24 8.11 -6.73
CA ASP A 23 -6.80 8.18 -5.33
C ASP A 23 -7.90 7.69 -4.37
N SER A 24 -9.16 8.01 -4.67
CA SER A 24 -10.31 7.47 -3.94
C SER A 24 -10.40 5.94 -4.07
N ASP A 25 -10.13 5.40 -5.25
CA ASP A 25 -10.07 3.95 -5.47
C ASP A 25 -8.89 3.28 -4.76
N LEU A 26 -7.74 3.94 -4.69
CA LEU A 26 -6.62 3.50 -3.86
C LEU A 26 -7.04 3.38 -2.40
N VAL A 27 -7.72 4.37 -1.82
CA VAL A 27 -8.23 4.30 -0.43
C VAL A 27 -9.13 3.08 -0.22
N LYS A 28 -10.07 2.81 -1.14
CA LYS A 28 -10.96 1.63 -1.06
C LYS A 28 -10.16 0.32 -1.12
N LEU A 29 -9.15 0.23 -1.98
CA LEU A 29 -8.28 -0.95 -2.09
C LEU A 29 -7.46 -1.16 -0.81
N LEU A 30 -6.93 -0.09 -0.22
CA LEU A 30 -6.17 -0.14 1.02
C LEU A 30 -7.04 -0.57 2.21
N GLN A 31 -8.27 -0.06 2.31
CA GLN A 31 -9.24 -0.49 3.33
C GLN A 31 -9.51 -2.00 3.23
N ARG A 32 -9.75 -2.51 2.02
CA ARG A 32 -9.96 -3.95 1.79
C ARG A 32 -8.71 -4.77 2.16
N ARG A 33 -7.52 -4.27 1.82
CA ARG A 33 -6.25 -4.90 2.19
C ARG A 33 -6.11 -4.99 3.71
N LEU A 34 -6.38 -3.90 4.44
CA LEU A 34 -6.33 -3.85 5.90
C LEU A 34 -7.26 -4.88 6.54
N ALA A 35 -8.51 -4.97 6.06
CA ALA A 35 -9.47 -5.96 6.56
C ALA A 35 -8.97 -7.41 6.39
N ILE A 36 -8.25 -7.71 5.29
CA ILE A 36 -7.68 -9.04 5.04
C ILE A 36 -6.43 -9.27 5.91
N THR A 37 -5.54 -8.29 6.02
CA THR A 37 -4.31 -8.44 6.83
C THR A 37 -4.63 -8.62 8.31
N SER A 38 -5.68 -7.98 8.84
CA SER A 38 -6.16 -8.21 10.20
C SER A 38 -6.62 -9.66 10.43
N LYS A 39 -7.34 -10.26 9.46
CA LYS A 39 -7.73 -11.69 9.53
C LYS A 39 -6.51 -12.62 9.50
N VAL A 40 -5.50 -12.29 8.69
CA VAL A 40 -4.24 -13.04 8.66
C VAL A 40 -3.52 -12.96 10.00
N GLY A 41 -3.49 -11.76 10.62
CA GLY A 41 -2.94 -11.55 11.96
C GLY A 41 -3.63 -12.43 13.01
N GLN A 42 -4.97 -12.41 13.04
CA GLN A 42 -5.79 -13.24 13.96
C GLN A 42 -5.55 -14.74 13.78
N LEU A 43 -5.37 -15.20 12.53
CA LEU A 43 -5.09 -16.61 12.26
C LEU A 43 -3.70 -17.01 12.77
N LYS A 44 -2.69 -16.16 12.55
CA LYS A 44 -1.32 -16.41 13.01
C LYS A 44 -1.19 -16.33 14.53
N SER A 45 -1.92 -15.42 15.17
CA SER A 45 -1.95 -15.27 16.63
C SER A 45 -2.53 -16.51 17.32
N GLY A 46 -3.57 -17.12 16.74
CA GLY A 46 -4.18 -18.34 17.26
C GLY A 46 -3.24 -19.56 17.31
N VAL A 47 -2.13 -19.53 16.55
CA VAL A 47 -1.14 -20.61 16.48
C VAL A 47 0.26 -20.19 16.93
N GLY A 48 0.40 -18.98 17.51
CA GLY A 48 1.68 -18.47 18.02
C GLY A 48 2.76 -18.23 16.97
N LYS A 49 2.40 -18.06 15.69
CA LYS A 49 3.38 -17.82 14.61
C LYS A 49 3.72 -16.33 14.50
N PRO A 50 4.99 -15.98 14.20
CA PRO A 50 5.38 -14.60 13.98
C PRO A 50 4.64 -14.00 12.77
N ILE A 51 4.30 -12.71 12.88
CA ILE A 51 3.67 -11.96 11.80
C ILE A 51 4.69 -11.77 10.65
N TYR A 52 5.93 -11.46 11.01
CA TYR A 52 7.06 -11.36 10.10
C TYR A 52 7.41 -12.71 9.46
N ASP A 53 7.50 -12.71 8.13
CA ASP A 53 7.90 -13.87 7.33
C ASP A 53 8.76 -13.38 6.16
N ALA A 54 10.08 -13.40 6.36
CA ALA A 54 11.06 -12.88 5.41
C ALA A 54 10.94 -13.50 4.02
N LYS A 55 10.68 -14.81 3.94
CA LYS A 55 10.54 -15.52 2.66
C LYS A 55 9.27 -15.07 1.92
N ARG A 56 8.17 -14.89 2.66
CA ARG A 56 6.91 -14.39 2.09
C ARG A 56 7.03 -12.96 1.58
N GLU A 57 7.69 -12.09 2.33
CA GLU A 57 7.90 -10.69 1.98
C GLU A 57 8.84 -10.53 0.78
N ALA A 58 9.96 -11.24 0.75
CA ALA A 58 10.87 -11.26 -0.40
C ALA A 58 10.16 -11.70 -1.69
N SER A 59 9.34 -12.76 -1.61
CA SER A 59 8.53 -13.23 -2.74
C SER A 59 7.46 -12.22 -3.17
N LEU A 60 6.84 -11.51 -2.22
CA LEU A 60 5.88 -10.44 -2.52
C LEU A 60 6.57 -9.31 -3.29
N PHE A 61 7.71 -8.82 -2.81
CA PHE A 61 8.44 -7.73 -3.46
C PHE A 61 8.90 -8.12 -4.85
N ALA A 62 9.55 -9.27 -5.02
CA ALA A 62 10.02 -9.74 -6.32
C ALA A 62 8.89 -9.78 -7.36
N LYS A 63 7.74 -10.36 -7.00
CA LYS A 63 6.58 -10.47 -7.90
C LYS A 63 6.00 -9.10 -8.27
N ARG A 64 5.94 -8.16 -7.31
CA ARG A 64 5.32 -6.85 -7.52
C ARG A 64 6.23 -5.88 -8.24
N ARG A 65 7.55 -5.95 -7.99
CA ARG A 65 8.57 -5.25 -8.79
C ARG A 65 8.50 -5.64 -10.26
N GLN A 66 8.44 -6.94 -10.55
CA GLN A 66 8.28 -7.43 -11.93
C GLN A 66 6.99 -6.91 -12.58
N GLN A 67 5.86 -7.01 -11.87
CA GLN A 67 4.58 -6.51 -12.35
C GLN A 67 4.62 -4.98 -12.64
N ALA A 68 5.30 -4.20 -11.80
CA ALA A 68 5.46 -2.77 -12.03
C ALA A 68 6.28 -2.49 -13.29
N SER A 69 7.43 -3.17 -13.46
CA SER A 69 8.23 -3.05 -14.68
C SER A 69 7.43 -3.34 -15.95
N GLU A 70 6.65 -4.43 -15.94
CA GLU A 70 5.80 -4.83 -17.08
C GLU A 70 4.70 -3.81 -17.41
N ALA A 71 4.24 -3.05 -16.41
CA ALA A 71 3.25 -2.00 -16.55
C ALA A 71 3.84 -0.60 -16.83
N GLY A 72 5.18 -0.48 -16.97
CA GLY A 72 5.85 0.82 -17.13
C GLY A 72 5.91 1.66 -15.85
N LEU A 73 5.67 1.05 -14.68
CA LEU A 73 5.77 1.69 -13.37
C LEU A 73 7.14 1.42 -12.74
N SER A 74 7.67 2.37 -11.97
CA SER A 74 8.90 2.17 -11.21
C SER A 74 8.78 0.98 -10.23
N PRO A 75 9.68 -0.02 -10.30
CA PRO A 75 9.73 -1.12 -9.35
C PRO A 75 9.99 -0.66 -7.90
N ASP A 76 10.73 0.44 -7.76
CA ASP A 76 11.07 0.98 -6.43
C ASP A 76 9.86 1.65 -5.81
N LEU A 77 9.04 2.36 -6.61
CA LEU A 77 7.78 2.95 -6.15
C LEU A 77 6.83 1.91 -5.55
N ILE A 78 6.59 0.80 -6.26
CA ILE A 78 5.67 -0.23 -5.75
C ILE A 78 6.22 -0.92 -4.50
N GLU A 79 7.54 -1.08 -4.42
CA GLU A 79 8.18 -1.65 -3.24
C GLU A 79 8.02 -0.73 -2.02
N ASP A 80 8.26 0.58 -2.18
CA ASP A 80 8.11 1.56 -1.10
C ASP A 80 6.68 1.63 -0.58
N VAL A 81 5.69 1.62 -1.48
CA VAL A 81 4.27 1.54 -1.11
C VAL A 81 4.01 0.27 -0.30
N LEU A 82 4.45 -0.89 -0.77
CA LEU A 82 4.22 -2.16 -0.05
C LEU A 82 4.91 -2.19 1.31
N ARG A 83 6.14 -1.67 1.42
CA ARG A 83 6.88 -1.53 2.69
C ARG A 83 6.13 -0.64 3.67
N ARG A 84 5.59 0.50 3.21
CA ARG A 84 4.76 1.38 4.06
C ARG A 84 3.50 0.68 4.54
N LEU A 85 2.78 -0.03 3.66
CA LEU A 85 1.55 -0.74 4.01
C LEU A 85 1.77 -1.91 4.98
N MET A 86 2.93 -2.58 4.89
CA MET A 86 3.26 -3.64 5.84
C MET A 86 3.60 -3.07 7.22
N ARG A 87 4.37 -1.98 7.30
CA ARG A 87 4.60 -1.26 8.56
C ARG A 87 3.30 -0.86 9.25
N ASP A 88 2.36 -0.30 8.50
CA ASP A 88 1.04 0.07 9.02
C ASP A 88 0.24 -1.14 9.54
N SER A 89 0.36 -2.28 8.84
CA SER A 89 -0.25 -3.54 9.28
C SER A 89 0.36 -4.06 10.60
N TYR A 90 1.63 -3.79 10.89
CA TYR A 90 2.23 -4.17 12.17
C TYR A 90 1.76 -3.25 13.31
N VAL A 91 1.73 -1.93 13.09
CA VAL A 91 1.32 -0.94 14.11
C VAL A 91 -0.14 -1.13 14.52
N SER A 92 -1.03 -1.34 13.54
CA SER A 92 -2.46 -1.60 13.82
C SER A 92 -2.70 -2.92 14.56
N GLN A 93 -1.77 -3.87 14.48
CA GLN A 93 -1.85 -5.17 15.16
C GLN A 93 -1.20 -5.15 16.56
N ASP A 94 -0.23 -4.26 16.81
CA ASP A 94 0.40 -4.06 18.11
C ASP A 94 -0.58 -3.45 19.14
N ALA A 95 -1.48 -2.56 18.70
CA ALA A 95 -2.59 -2.04 19.52
C ALA A 95 -3.57 -3.12 20.04
N SER A 96 -3.52 -4.33 19.48
CA SER A 96 -4.27 -5.51 19.94
C SER A 96 -3.56 -6.27 21.08
N GLY A 97 -2.39 -5.80 21.54
CA GLY A 97 -1.61 -6.37 22.64
C GLY A 97 -0.60 -7.44 22.21
N TYR A 98 0.12 -7.25 21.10
CA TYR A 98 1.01 -8.28 20.54
C TYR A 98 2.49 -7.90 20.58
N ARG A 99 3.34 -8.74 21.20
CA ARG A 99 4.78 -8.50 21.26
C ARG A 99 5.40 -8.48 19.85
N CYS A 100 5.76 -7.30 19.38
CA CYS A 100 6.70 -7.09 18.29
C CYS A 100 8.00 -7.87 18.57
N VAL A 101 8.29 -8.88 17.73
CA VAL A 101 9.60 -9.53 17.69
C VAL A 101 10.14 -9.47 16.26
N ASN A 102 10.62 -8.29 15.85
CA ASN A 102 12.05 -7.99 15.89
C ASN A 102 12.28 -6.48 15.63
N PRO A 103 13.06 -5.78 16.45
CA PRO A 103 13.42 -4.38 16.27
C PRO A 103 14.80 -4.26 15.61
N GLU A 104 14.88 -4.28 14.27
CA GLU A 104 16.06 -3.83 13.52
C GLU A 104 15.64 -3.23 12.17
#